data_AF-A0AA86LW51-F1
#
_entry.id   AF-A0AA86LW51-F1
#
_cell.length_a   1.000
_cell.length_b   1.000
_cell.length_c   1.000
_cell.angle_alpha   90.00
_cell.angle_beta   90.00
_cell.angle_gamma   90.00
#
_symmetry.space_group_name_H-M   'P 1'
#
loop_
_entity.id
_entity.type
_entity.pdbx_description
1 polymer ?
#
loop_
_entity_poly.entity_id
_entity_poly.type
_entity_poly.pdbx_seq_one_letter_code
_entity_poly.pdbx_strand_id
1 'polypeptide(L)'
;MAIVDVTIIPVGTETPSVSQYVADIQKVLAKHEDEITYQLTPMNTLIEGELSTLLKIVQEMHEVPFENGIQRVCTNLRIDDRRDKENHTMAGKLQSVQSKLNAK
;
A
#
# COMPACT_ATOMS: atom_id res chain seq x y z
N MET A 1 -5.26 -14.28 -2.28
CA MET A 1 -4.72 -13.08 -1.60
C MET A 1 -4.94 -11.88 -2.49
N ALA A 2 -5.17 -10.71 -1.92
CA ALA A 2 -5.28 -9.47 -2.67
C ALA A 2 -3.96 -8.70 -2.63
N ILE A 3 -3.69 -7.95 -3.68
CA ILE A 3 -2.60 -6.96 -3.72
C ILE A 3 -3.23 -5.59 -3.82
N VAL A 4 -2.80 -4.69 -2.94
CA VAL A 4 -3.31 -3.33 -2.86
C VAL A 4 -2.17 -2.35 -3.08
N ASP A 5 -2.39 -1.44 -4.01
CA ASP A 5 -1.57 -0.27 -4.26
C ASP A 5 -2.25 0.93 -3.62
N VAL A 6 -1.58 1.53 -2.63
CA VAL A 6 -2.11 2.64 -1.85
C VAL A 6 -1.19 3.86 -1.90
N THR A 7 -1.79 5.02 -2.19
CA THR A 7 -1.15 6.33 -2.07
C THR A 7 -2.03 7.21 -1.20
N ILE A 8 -1.45 7.77 -0.14
CA ILE A 8 -2.14 8.66 0.80
C ILE A 8 -1.52 10.04 0.71
N ILE A 9 -2.35 11.04 0.46
CA ILE A 9 -1.93 12.41 0.15
C ILE A 9 -2.61 13.35 1.15
N PRO A 10 -1.88 13.89 2.14
CA PRO A 10 -2.41 14.97 2.95
C PRO A 10 -2.59 16.23 2.09
N VAL A 11 -3.70 16.93 2.26
CA VAL A 11 -4.05 18.13 1.50
C VAL A 11 -4.15 19.32 2.43
N GLY A 12 -3.50 20.42 2.06
CA GLY A 12 -3.47 21.65 2.87
C GLY A 12 -2.38 21.66 3.94
N THR A 13 -1.27 20.94 3.69
CA THR A 13 -0.05 21.06 4.50
C THR A 13 0.56 22.46 4.37
N GLU A 14 1.26 22.93 5.40
CA GLU A 14 1.94 24.24 5.37
C GLU A 14 3.09 24.29 4.36
N THR A 15 3.63 23.13 3.96
CA THR A 15 4.71 23.00 2.99
C THR A 15 4.37 21.95 1.92
N PRO A 16 5.00 22.01 0.73
CA PRO A 16 4.86 20.98 -0.30
C PRO A 16 5.48 19.62 0.08
N SER A 17 6.34 19.58 1.11
CA SER A 17 7.01 18.35 1.52
C SER A 17 6.08 17.51 2.38
N VAL A 18 5.92 16.23 2.01
CA VAL A 18 5.04 15.27 2.70
C VAL A 18 5.78 14.06 3.26
N SER A 19 7.12 14.04 3.20
CA SER A 19 7.93 12.88 3.56
C SER A 19 7.73 12.41 5.01
N GLN A 20 7.54 13.34 5.95
CA GLN A 20 7.29 13.00 7.36
C GLN A 20 5.98 12.23 7.54
N TYR A 21 4.89 12.70 6.91
CA TYR A 21 3.61 11.99 6.92
C TYR A 21 3.72 10.59 6.31
N VAL A 22 4.44 10.45 5.20
CA VAL A 22 4.70 9.14 4.59
C VAL A 22 5.44 8.22 5.55
N ALA A 23 6.48 8.72 6.25
CA ALA A 23 7.23 7.94 7.22
C ALA A 23 6.37 7.47 8.40
N ASP A 24 5.48 8.33 8.90
CA ASP A 24 4.56 7.98 10.00
C ASP A 24 3.50 6.96 9.56
N ILE A 25 3.01 7.07 8.32
CA ILE A 25 2.12 6.07 7.71
C ILE A 25 2.83 4.70 7.62
N GLN A 26 4.11 4.65 7.24
CA GLN A 26 4.86 3.38 7.17
C GLN A 26 4.99 2.69 8.53
N LYS A 27 5.01 3.43 9.65
CA LYS A 27 5.07 2.84 11.00
C LYS A 27 3.81 2.05 11.33
N VAL A 28 2.67 2.32 10.68
CA VAL A 28 1.47 1.49 10.83
C VAL A 28 1.74 0.09 10.30
N LEU A 29 2.35 -0.03 9.13
CA LEU A 29 2.61 -1.32 8.47
C LEU A 29 3.56 -2.21 9.29
N ALA A 30 4.53 -1.62 9.99
CA ALA A 30 5.43 -2.36 10.88
C ALA A 30 4.70 -3.07 12.03
N LYS A 31 3.50 -2.62 12.42
CA LYS A 31 2.68 -3.29 13.46
C LYS A 31 2.00 -4.55 12.94
N HIS A 32 1.91 -4.72 11.63
CA HIS A 32 1.18 -5.78 10.94
C HIS A 32 2.11 -6.69 10.13
N GLU A 33 3.42 -6.64 10.37
CA GLU A 33 4.45 -7.38 9.60
C GLU A 33 4.29 -8.91 9.67
N ASP A 34 3.66 -9.42 10.72
CA ASP A 34 3.35 -10.84 10.88
C ASP A 34 2.14 -11.31 10.03
N GLU A 35 1.31 -10.38 9.55
CA GLU A 35 0.05 -10.67 8.85
C GLU A 35 0.07 -10.31 7.35
N ILE A 36 0.92 -9.37 6.95
CA ILE A 36 0.98 -8.84 5.59
C ILE A 36 2.40 -8.74 5.06
N THR A 37 2.54 -8.84 3.75
CA THR A 37 3.77 -8.43 3.05
C THR A 37 3.58 -7.03 2.49
N TYR A 38 4.56 -6.15 2.65
CA TYR A 38 4.49 -4.80 2.11
C TYR A 38 5.80 -4.35 1.46
N GLN A 39 5.69 -3.41 0.53
CA GLN A 39 6.82 -2.82 -0.17
C GLN A 39 6.56 -1.32 -0.40
N LEU A 40 7.40 -0.48 0.21
CA LEU A 40 7.46 0.94 -0.13
C LEU A 40 8.10 1.13 -1.51
N THR A 41 7.48 1.95 -2.35
CA THR A 41 8.02 2.38 -3.64
C THR A 41 8.14 3.90 -3.65
N PRO A 42 8.82 4.51 -4.64
CA PRO A 42 8.90 5.96 -4.75
C PRO A 42 7.55 6.68 -4.91
N MET A 43 6.49 5.97 -5.34
CA MET A 43 5.20 6.58 -5.72
C MET A 43 4.01 6.10 -4.89
N ASN A 44 4.13 4.95 -4.23
CA ASN A 44 3.06 4.32 -3.47
C ASN A 44 3.61 3.29 -2.48
N THR A 45 2.72 2.68 -1.71
CA THR A 45 3.02 1.46 -0.97
C THR A 45 2.20 0.32 -1.51
N LEU A 46 2.85 -0.81 -1.75
CA LEU A 46 2.16 -2.06 -2.09
C LEU A 46 2.00 -2.88 -0.81
N ILE A 47 0.81 -3.43 -0.59
CA ILE A 47 0.52 -4.36 0.50
C ILE A 47 -0.18 -5.61 -0.06
N GLU A 48 0.14 -6.76 0.49
CA GLU A 48 -0.35 -8.08 0.06
C GLU A 48 -0.81 -8.87 1.28
N GLY A 49 -1.98 -9.50 1.17
CA GLY A 49 -2.62 -10.16 2.30
C GLY A 49 -4.07 -10.55 2.03
N GLU A 50 -4.79 -10.88 3.10
CA GLU A 50 -6.23 -11.05 3.06
C GLU A 50 -6.97 -9.71 2.89
N LEU A 51 -7.89 -9.63 1.93
CA LEU A 51 -8.52 -8.37 1.52
C LEU A 51 -9.14 -7.59 2.70
N SER A 52 -9.81 -8.29 3.62
CA SER A 52 -10.41 -7.66 4.80
C SER A 52 -9.37 -7.07 5.75
N THR A 53 -8.21 -7.71 5.88
CA THR A 53 -7.08 -7.22 6.69
C THR A 53 -6.46 -6.00 6.02
N LEU A 54 -6.22 -6.07 4.70
CA LEU A 54 -5.67 -4.95 3.94
C LEU A 54 -6.54 -3.70 4.02
N LEU A 55 -7.87 -3.83 3.91
CA LEU A 55 -8.77 -2.68 3.99
C LEU A 55 -8.77 -2.02 5.39
N LYS A 56 -8.64 -2.81 6.47
CA LYS A 56 -8.49 -2.28 7.84
C LYS A 56 -7.18 -1.52 7.99
N ILE A 57 -6.08 -2.09 7.50
CA ILE A 57 -4.75 -1.45 7.54
C ILE A 57 -4.77 -0.15 6.72
N VAL A 58 -5.38 -0.14 5.54
CA VAL A 58 -5.53 1.08 4.73
C VAL A 58 -6.34 2.15 5.46
N GLN A 59 -7.37 1.77 6.21
CA GLN A 59 -8.11 2.69 7.06
C GLN A 59 -7.21 3.27 8.15
N GLU A 60 -6.46 2.45 8.89
CA GLU A 60 -5.50 2.93 9.90
C GLU A 60 -4.48 3.89 9.28
N MET A 61 -3.93 3.55 8.12
CA MET A 61 -3.00 4.41 7.39
C MET A 61 -3.64 5.76 6.97
N HIS A 62 -4.92 5.76 6.59
CA HIS A 62 -5.65 6.97 6.19
C HIS A 62 -5.84 7.94 7.36
N GLU A 63 -5.94 7.42 8.59
CA GLU A 63 -6.15 8.23 9.80
C GLU A 63 -4.87 8.94 10.27
N VAL A 64 -3.68 8.40 9.98
CA VAL A 64 -2.39 8.93 10.47
C VAL A 64 -2.19 10.43 10.20
N PRO A 65 -2.48 11.00 9.01
CA PRO A 65 -2.32 12.44 8.82
C PRO A 65 -3.27 13.28 9.68
N PHE A 66 -4.47 12.78 10.02
CA PHE A 66 -5.41 13.48 10.90
C PHE A 66 -4.88 13.54 12.34
N GLU A 67 -4.21 12.49 12.81
CA GLU A 67 -3.49 12.50 14.10
C GLU A 67 -2.41 13.59 14.16
N ASN A 68 -1.89 13.99 13.00
CA ASN A 68 -0.90 15.06 12.83
C ASN A 68 -1.54 16.42 12.51
N GLY A 69 -2.84 16.58 12.70
CA GLY A 69 -3.56 17.86 12.55
C GLY A 69 -4.03 18.20 11.13
N ILE A 70 -3.81 17.32 10.14
CA ILE A 70 -4.30 17.53 8.78
C ILE A 70 -5.82 17.40 8.74
N GLN A 71 -6.48 18.31 8.03
CA GLN A 71 -7.95 18.36 7.96
C GLN A 71 -8.54 17.66 6.73
N ARG A 72 -7.69 17.32 5.75
CA ARG A 72 -8.11 16.67 4.50
C ARG A 72 -7.06 15.69 4.01
N VAL A 73 -7.47 14.46 3.75
CA VAL A 73 -6.63 13.40 3.19
C VAL A 73 -7.31 12.83 1.94
N CYS A 74 -6.55 12.70 0.87
CA CYS A 74 -6.98 11.99 -0.33
C CYS A 74 -6.22 10.67 -0.43
N THR A 75 -6.93 9.55 -0.46
CA THR A 75 -6.34 8.23 -0.63
C THR A 75 -6.73 7.67 -1.99
N ASN A 76 -5.73 7.30 -2.79
CA ASN A 76 -5.93 6.50 -3.99
C ASN A 76 -5.65 5.05 -3.63
N LEU A 77 -6.58 4.17 -4.01
CA LEU A 77 -6.52 2.75 -3.74
C LEU A 77 -6.80 1.97 -5.03
N ARG A 78 -5.91 1.03 -5.37
CA ARG A 78 -6.17 0.04 -6.42
C ARG A 78 -6.01 -1.35 -5.84
N ILE A 79 -7.03 -2.17 -6.03
CA ILE A 79 -7.08 -3.54 -5.52
C ILE A 79 -7.03 -4.51 -6.70
N ASP A 80 -6.12 -5.46 -6.63
CA ASP A 80 -6.05 -6.62 -7.52
C ASP A 80 -6.28 -7.89 -6.69
N ASP A 81 -7.54 -8.32 -6.60
CA ASP A 81 -7.98 -9.55 -5.94
C ASP A 81 -8.33 -10.60 -7.00
N ARG A 82 -7.48 -11.62 -7.15
CA ARG A 82 -7.74 -12.76 -8.03
C ARG A 82 -7.93 -14.02 -7.21
N ARG A 83 -9.04 -14.73 -7.47
CA ARG A 83 -9.45 -15.94 -6.75
C ARG A 83 -9.25 -17.23 -7.54
N ASP A 84 -8.85 -17.11 -8.81
CA ASP A 84 -8.58 -18.23 -9.72
C ASP A 84 -7.17 -18.81 -9.59
N LYS A 85 -6.26 -18.16 -8.83
CA LYS A 85 -4.90 -18.66 -8.59
C LYS A 85 -4.49 -18.48 -7.14
N GLU A 86 -3.94 -19.55 -6.57
CA GLU A 86 -3.41 -19.54 -5.20
C GLU A 86 -2.11 -18.73 -5.08
N ASN A 87 -1.24 -18.76 -6.10
CA ASN A 87 0.03 -18.02 -6.13
C ASN A 87 -0.10 -16.56 -6.63
N HIS A 88 -1.20 -15.88 -6.34
CA HIS A 88 -1.37 -14.47 -6.73
C HIS A 88 -0.67 -13.55 -5.72
N THR A 89 0.64 -13.40 -5.90
CA THR A 89 1.53 -12.56 -5.08
C THR A 89 2.25 -11.50 -5.93
N MET A 90 2.76 -10.45 -5.30
CA MET A 90 3.57 -9.39 -5.89
C MET A 90 4.79 -9.98 -6.60
N ALA A 91 5.52 -10.86 -5.91
CA ALA A 91 6.69 -11.54 -6.46
C ALA A 91 6.31 -12.44 -7.66
N GLY A 92 5.21 -13.20 -7.55
CA GLY A 92 4.72 -14.06 -8.63
C GLY A 92 4.29 -13.26 -9.86
N LYS A 93 3.69 -12.08 -9.68
CA LYS A 93 3.36 -11.17 -10.80
C LYS A 93 4.62 -10.67 -11.51
N LEU A 94 5.64 -10.24 -10.76
CA LEU A 94 6.91 -9.80 -11.36
C LEU A 94 7.58 -10.93 -12.14
N GLN A 95 7.65 -12.14 -11.56
CA GLN A 95 8.21 -13.31 -12.22
C GLN A 95 7.47 -13.65 -13.51
N SER A 96 6.14 -13.60 -13.49
CA SER A 96 5.28 -13.89 -14.66
C SER A 96 5.49 -12.90 -15.80
N VAL A 97 5.77 -11.63 -15.50
CA VAL A 97 6.12 -10.62 -16.51
C VAL A 97 7.53 -10.88 -17.03
N GLN A 98 8.50 -11.09 -16.14
CA GLN A 98 9.89 -11.32 -16.50
C GLN A 98 10.06 -12.56 -17.40
N SER A 99 9.33 -13.64 -17.13
CA SER A 99 9.37 -14.85 -17.96
C SER A 99 8.88 -14.58 -19.38
N LYS A 100 7.87 -13.72 -19.55
CA LYS A 100 7.34 -13.33 -20.87
C LYS A 100 8.26 -12.37 -21.60
N LEU A 101 8.93 -11.46 -20.87
CA LEU A 101 9.93 -10.56 -21.46
C LEU A 101 11.16 -11.32 -21.98
N ASN A 102 11.51 -12.44 -21.32
CA ASN A 102 12.67 -13.26 -21.67
C ASN A 102 12.35 -14.42 -22.63
N ALA A 103 11.08 -14.63 -22.98
CA ALA A 103 10.68 -15.63 -23.96
C ALA A 103 11.04 -15.11 -25.36
N LYS A 104 12.00 -15.77 -26.02
CA LYS A 104 12.38 -15.51 -27.41
C LYS A 104 11.29 -15.96 -28.38
#